data_AF-A0A7K2WPB0-F1
#
_entry.id   AF-A0A7K2WPB0-F1
#
_cell.length_a   1.000
_cell.length_b   1.000
_cell.length_c   1.000
_cell.angle_alpha   90.00
_cell.angle_beta   90.00
_cell.angle_gamma   90.00
#
_symmetry.space_group_name_H-M   'P 1'
#
loop_
_entity.id
_entity.type
_entity.pdbx_description
1 polymer ?
#
loop_
_entity_poly.entity_id
_entity_poly.type
_entity_poly.pdbx_seq_one_letter_code
_entity_poly.pdbx_strand_id
1 'polypeptide(L)'
;MGDTGPPTGGRAGPNAQVDALSGAVEDLAGQFALQPLLHRILSRAVSLLGADAGSISTVDEKAGTYRKEADLGVACQEGAVFPLGEGVTGAVVARRGPRLFERYGDVPGGHVGAGDRDRLHATVGVPIVWQGEIIGVCVVFSTDPRTRFGKEDVDLLDVFAKHAAIALANARLHQKSEDRARRLAVGAERDRVARDVHDTVARALGSILLHMDGPGSPDRP
;
A
#
# COMPACT_ATOMS: atom_id res chain seq x y z
N MET A 1 -52.09 11.85 37.34
CA MET A 1 -52.23 10.62 36.52
C MET A 1 -51.45 10.83 35.23
N GLY A 2 -50.51 9.93 34.95
CA GLY A 2 -49.62 9.87 33.78
C GLY A 2 -48.36 10.73 33.95
N ASP A 3 -47.28 10.32 34.63
CA ASP A 3 -46.35 9.21 34.34
C ASP A 3 -46.18 8.84 32.86
N THR A 4 -45.10 9.33 32.26
CA THR A 4 -44.42 8.78 31.06
C THR A 4 -42.94 9.25 31.06
N GLY A 5 -42.07 8.53 31.76
CA GLY A 5 -40.73 8.25 31.18
C GLY A 5 -40.86 7.09 30.17
N PRO A 6 -39.83 6.65 29.41
CA PRO A 6 -38.39 7.00 29.41
C PRO A 6 -37.89 7.15 27.92
N PRO A 7 -36.68 6.79 27.40
CA PRO A 7 -35.74 5.75 27.81
C PRO A 7 -34.37 6.25 28.28
N THR A 8 -33.88 5.50 29.26
CA THR A 8 -32.51 5.36 29.74
C THR A 8 -31.49 5.25 28.60
N GLY A 9 -30.54 6.19 28.57
CA GLY A 9 -29.30 6.04 27.82
C GLY A 9 -28.54 4.81 28.31
N GLY A 10 -28.61 3.73 27.54
CA GLY A 10 -27.81 2.54 27.77
C GLY A 10 -26.34 2.92 27.69
N ARG A 11 -25.67 2.96 28.84
CA ARG A 11 -24.21 2.96 28.89
C ARG A 11 -23.74 1.73 28.12
N ALA A 12 -23.11 1.98 26.97
CA ALA A 12 -22.34 0.96 26.28
C ALA A 12 -21.46 0.26 27.31
N GLY A 13 -21.64 -1.05 27.47
CA GLY A 13 -20.90 -1.83 28.45
C GLY A 13 -19.39 -1.73 28.20
N PRO A 14 -18.56 -1.94 29.22
CA PRO A 14 -17.09 -1.83 29.10
C PRO A 14 -16.50 -2.66 27.95
N ASN A 15 -17.13 -3.77 27.56
CA ASN A 15 -16.70 -4.57 26.40
C ASN A 15 -16.94 -3.87 25.06
N ALA A 16 -17.99 -3.05 24.90
CA ALA A 16 -18.26 -2.36 23.63
C ALA A 16 -17.23 -1.26 23.34
N GLN A 17 -16.67 -0.64 24.39
CA GLN A 17 -15.59 0.33 24.26
C GLN A 17 -14.24 -0.34 23.98
N VAL A 18 -14.00 -1.53 24.56
CA VAL A 18 -12.80 -2.33 24.29
C VAL A 18 -12.83 -2.92 22.88
N ASP A 19 -13.99 -3.37 22.40
CA ASP A 19 -14.17 -3.88 21.04
C ASP A 19 -14.09 -2.74 20.01
N ALA A 20 -14.68 -1.58 20.29
CA ALA A 20 -14.54 -0.39 19.43
C ALA A 20 -13.11 0.15 19.40
N LEU A 21 -12.39 0.10 20.52
CA LEU A 21 -10.98 0.48 20.59
C LEU A 21 -10.10 -0.54 19.87
N SER A 22 -10.38 -1.84 20.00
CA SER A 22 -9.64 -2.91 19.30
C SER A 22 -9.88 -2.83 17.79
N GLY A 23 -11.12 -2.66 17.36
CA GLY A 23 -11.45 -2.41 15.95
C GLY A 23 -10.82 -1.13 15.40
N ALA A 24 -10.82 -0.04 16.19
CA ALA A 24 -10.15 1.20 15.80
C ALA A 24 -8.62 1.07 15.77
N VAL A 25 -8.01 0.27 16.64
CA VAL A 25 -6.56 -0.03 16.66
C VAL A 25 -6.17 -0.98 15.52
N GLU A 26 -7.02 -1.93 15.16
CA GLU A 26 -6.85 -2.81 13.99
C GLU A 26 -7.01 -2.03 12.67
N ASP A 27 -7.99 -1.13 12.57
CA ASP A 27 -8.13 -0.20 11.45
C ASP A 27 -6.96 0.81 11.40
N LEU A 28 -6.47 1.29 12.55
CA LEU A 28 -5.24 2.10 12.64
C LEU A 28 -4.02 1.32 12.19
N ALA A 29 -3.85 0.07 12.62
CA ALA A 29 -2.71 -0.76 12.24
C ALA A 29 -2.74 -1.13 10.74
N GLY A 30 -3.93 -1.22 10.13
CA GLY A 30 -4.11 -1.46 8.70
C GLY A 30 -3.99 -0.20 7.82
N GLN A 31 -4.29 1.01 8.35
CA GLN A 31 -4.28 2.28 7.61
C GLN A 31 -3.05 3.17 7.88
N PHE A 32 -2.17 2.83 8.84
CA PHE A 32 -0.98 3.62 9.17
C PHE A 32 0.29 2.93 8.62
N ALA A 33 1.19 3.58 7.88
CA ALA A 33 1.37 5.02 7.74
C ALA A 33 1.96 5.43 6.39
N LEU A 34 1.96 4.56 5.36
CA LEU A 34 2.61 4.91 4.10
C LEU A 34 1.85 6.03 3.39
N GLN A 35 0.56 5.83 3.12
CA GLN A 35 -0.22 6.79 2.34
C GLN A 35 -0.28 8.19 2.97
N PRO A 36 -0.70 8.32 4.24
CA PRO A 36 -0.67 9.62 4.92
C PRO A 36 0.73 10.25 5.00
N LEU A 37 1.79 9.45 5.09
CA LEU A 37 3.17 9.96 5.11
C LEU A 37 3.60 10.48 3.73
N LEU A 38 3.31 9.76 2.65
CA LEU A 38 3.61 10.20 1.29
C LEU A 38 2.87 11.50 0.97
N HIS A 39 1.61 11.64 1.37
CA HIS A 39 0.86 12.89 1.25
C HIS A 39 1.52 14.05 2.00
N ARG A 40 2.00 13.82 3.24
CA ARG A 40 2.72 14.85 4.00
C ARG A 40 4.04 15.26 3.35
N ILE A 41 4.81 14.28 2.85
CA ILE A 41 6.07 14.53 2.12
C ILE A 41 5.78 15.36 0.87
N LEU A 42 4.78 14.94 0.08
CA LEU A 42 4.38 15.60 -1.14
C LEU A 42 3.91 17.03 -0.89
N SER A 43 3.02 17.23 0.08
CA SER A 43 2.52 18.56 0.45
C SER A 43 3.62 19.52 0.85
N ARG A 44 4.63 19.05 1.62
CA ARG A 44 5.79 19.87 1.98
C ARG A 44 6.67 20.18 0.79
N ALA A 45 6.90 19.21 -0.10
CA ALA A 45 7.66 19.42 -1.32
C ALA A 45 7.00 20.49 -2.21
N VAL A 46 5.71 20.32 -2.52
CA VAL A 46 4.93 21.26 -3.33
C VAL A 46 4.96 22.66 -2.73
N SER A 47 4.73 22.78 -1.41
CA SER A 47 4.75 24.07 -0.72
C SER A 47 6.12 24.76 -0.74
N LEU A 48 7.21 24.01 -0.55
CA LEU A 48 8.56 24.59 -0.49
C LEU A 48 9.12 24.93 -1.87
N LEU A 49 8.66 24.26 -2.91
CA LEU A 49 8.95 24.61 -4.31
C LEU A 49 8.08 25.76 -4.82
N GLY A 50 7.16 26.30 -4.01
CA GLY A 50 6.23 27.35 -4.45
C GLY A 50 5.30 26.89 -5.58
N ALA A 51 4.99 25.61 -5.62
CA ALA A 51 4.19 24.98 -6.65
C ALA A 51 2.77 24.66 -6.15
N ASP A 52 1.91 24.18 -7.06
CA ASP A 52 0.48 24.04 -6.79
C ASP A 52 0.04 22.58 -6.67
N ALA A 53 0.79 21.69 -7.32
CA ALA A 53 0.39 20.31 -7.49
C ALA A 53 1.58 19.36 -7.53
N GLY A 54 1.33 18.08 -7.30
CA GLY A 54 2.36 17.06 -7.39
C GLY A 54 1.82 15.65 -7.23
N SER A 55 2.73 14.69 -7.32
CA SER A 55 2.42 13.28 -7.10
C SER A 55 3.64 12.45 -6.74
N ILE A 56 3.41 11.35 -6.02
CA ILE A 56 4.41 10.32 -5.76
C ILE A 56 3.92 9.01 -6.38
N SER A 57 4.81 8.31 -7.09
CA SER A 57 4.53 7.02 -7.71
C SER A 57 5.52 5.96 -7.26
N THR A 58 5.07 4.71 -7.13
CA THR A 58 5.95 3.53 -7.08
C THR A 58 6.19 2.98 -8.48
N VAL A 59 7.35 2.38 -8.71
CA VAL A 59 7.77 1.84 -10.01
C VAL A 59 8.02 0.34 -9.92
N ASP A 60 7.53 -0.40 -10.91
CA ASP A 60 7.89 -1.79 -11.16
C ASP A 60 8.45 -1.92 -12.59
N GLU A 61 9.78 -1.87 -12.72
CA GLU A 61 10.45 -1.96 -14.02
C GLU A 61 10.30 -3.33 -14.67
N LYS A 62 10.09 -4.40 -13.89
CA LYS A 62 9.89 -5.75 -14.43
C LYS A 62 8.51 -5.90 -15.02
N ALA A 63 7.50 -5.35 -14.36
CA ALA A 63 6.14 -5.29 -14.87
C ALA A 63 5.99 -4.23 -15.99
N GLY A 64 6.95 -3.30 -16.11
CA GLY A 64 6.88 -2.20 -17.06
C GLY A 64 5.78 -1.19 -16.70
N THR A 65 5.50 -1.00 -15.40
CA THR A 65 4.42 -0.15 -14.92
C THR A 65 4.85 0.73 -13.74
N TYR A 66 4.05 1.75 -13.45
CA TYR A 66 4.12 2.51 -12.21
C TYR A 66 2.72 2.74 -11.64
N ARG A 67 2.61 2.87 -10.32
CA ARG A 67 1.36 3.14 -9.61
C ARG A 67 1.39 4.50 -8.95
N LYS A 68 0.32 5.28 -9.04
CA LYS A 68 0.17 6.54 -8.28
C LYS A 68 -0.14 6.21 -6.82
N GLU A 69 0.80 6.56 -5.95
CA GLU A 69 0.61 6.39 -4.51
C GLU A 69 -0.08 7.61 -3.92
N ALA A 70 0.39 8.81 -4.21
CA ALA A 70 -0.22 10.03 -3.67
C ALA A 70 -0.30 11.09 -4.77
N ASP A 71 -1.35 11.91 -4.74
CA ASP A 71 -1.46 13.12 -5.53
C ASP A 71 -1.92 14.33 -4.69
N LEU A 72 -1.67 15.53 -5.22
CA LEU A 72 -2.06 16.78 -4.59
C LEU A 72 -2.31 17.83 -5.67
N GLY A 73 -3.42 18.55 -5.57
CA GLY A 73 -3.73 19.69 -6.46
C GLY A 73 -4.11 19.34 -7.89
N VAL A 74 -3.97 18.07 -8.27
CA VAL A 74 -4.33 17.50 -9.58
C VAL A 74 -4.95 16.13 -9.39
N ALA A 75 -5.98 15.81 -10.16
CA ALA A 75 -6.56 14.48 -10.17
C ALA A 75 -5.68 13.55 -11.02
N CYS A 76 -4.55 13.10 -10.45
CA CYS A 76 -3.63 12.17 -11.09
C CYS A 76 -4.06 10.70 -10.93
N GLN A 77 -5.25 10.44 -10.41
CA GLN A 77 -5.85 9.12 -10.23
C GLN A 77 -5.03 8.27 -9.24
N GLU A 78 -5.01 8.67 -7.97
CA GLU A 78 -4.45 7.84 -6.90
C GLU A 78 -4.94 6.38 -6.95
N GLY A 79 -4.01 5.44 -6.77
CA GLY A 79 -4.25 4.01 -6.87
C GLY A 79 -4.19 3.44 -8.29
N ALA A 80 -4.27 4.26 -9.34
CA ALA A 80 -4.20 3.81 -10.73
C ALA A 80 -2.79 3.38 -11.13
N VAL A 81 -2.73 2.44 -12.08
CA VAL A 81 -1.50 1.86 -12.64
C VAL A 81 -1.37 2.27 -14.11
N PHE A 82 -0.17 2.69 -14.49
CA PHE A 82 0.13 3.22 -15.82
C PHE A 82 1.35 2.54 -16.45
N PRO A 83 1.47 2.51 -17.78
CA PRO A 83 2.66 2.02 -18.47
C PRO A 83 3.90 2.87 -18.16
N LEU A 84 5.05 2.22 -17.95
CA LEU A 84 6.31 2.89 -17.62
C LEU A 84 6.92 3.70 -18.78
N GLY A 85 6.39 3.55 -20.00
CA GLY A 85 6.75 4.39 -21.14
C GLY A 85 6.07 5.77 -21.14
N GLU A 86 5.15 6.02 -20.21
CA GLU A 86 4.24 7.17 -20.24
C GLU A 86 4.43 8.11 -19.04
N GLY A 87 4.07 9.37 -19.25
CA GLY A 87 4.09 10.43 -18.26
C GLY A 87 5.49 10.87 -17.83
N VAL A 88 5.51 11.77 -16.84
CA VAL A 88 6.76 12.27 -16.23
C VAL A 88 7.51 11.14 -15.53
N THR A 89 6.77 10.23 -14.88
CA THR A 89 7.34 9.06 -14.20
C THR A 89 8.17 8.22 -15.16
N GLY A 90 7.60 7.83 -16.31
CA GLY A 90 8.31 7.08 -17.33
C GLY A 90 9.53 7.84 -17.88
N ALA A 91 9.38 9.14 -18.13
CA ALA A 91 10.46 9.99 -18.60
C ALA A 91 11.67 10.08 -17.63
N VAL A 92 11.41 10.07 -16.31
CA VAL A 92 12.43 10.05 -15.25
C VAL A 92 13.14 8.70 -15.19
N VAL A 93 12.36 7.61 -15.22
CA VAL A 93 12.90 6.25 -15.18
C VAL A 93 13.74 5.96 -16.41
N ALA A 94 13.28 6.34 -17.61
CA ALA A 94 14.04 6.15 -18.85
C ALA A 94 15.38 6.92 -18.86
N ARG A 95 15.43 8.12 -18.27
CA ARG A 95 16.67 8.90 -18.15
C ARG A 95 17.58 8.41 -17.01
N ARG A 96 17.03 7.65 -16.06
CA ARG A 96 17.63 7.33 -14.74
C ARG A 96 18.09 8.60 -14.00
N GLY A 97 17.26 9.64 -14.03
CA GLY A 97 17.61 10.94 -13.47
C GLY A 97 16.49 11.97 -13.59
N PRO A 98 16.68 13.19 -13.06
CA PRO A 98 15.64 14.21 -13.02
C PRO A 98 15.13 14.59 -14.41
N ARG A 99 13.88 15.02 -14.52
CA ARG A 99 13.31 15.56 -15.77
C ARG A 99 12.59 16.86 -15.50
N LEU A 100 12.78 17.80 -16.41
CA LEU A 100 12.13 19.10 -16.40
C LEU A 100 11.41 19.29 -17.72
N PHE A 101 10.22 19.85 -17.65
CA PHE A 101 9.40 20.24 -18.80
C PHE A 101 8.90 21.67 -18.54
N GLU A 102 8.93 22.53 -19.56
CA GLU A 102 8.41 23.89 -19.44
C GLU A 102 6.88 23.92 -19.42
N ARG A 103 6.25 22.96 -20.09
CA ARG A 103 4.80 22.78 -20.11
C ARG A 103 4.46 21.31 -19.97
N TYR A 104 3.36 21.03 -19.27
CA TYR A 104 2.89 19.66 -19.12
C TYR A 104 2.49 19.03 -20.46
N GLY A 105 2.02 19.84 -21.42
CA GLY A 105 1.69 19.39 -22.78
C GLY A 105 2.85 18.68 -23.51
N ASP A 106 4.09 18.98 -23.16
CA ASP A 106 5.29 18.39 -23.76
C ASP A 106 5.66 17.02 -23.13
N VAL A 107 4.91 16.58 -22.10
CA VAL A 107 5.09 15.27 -21.44
C VAL A 107 4.51 14.14 -22.32
N PRO A 108 5.32 13.17 -22.76
CA PRO A 108 4.85 12.04 -23.55
C PRO A 108 3.86 11.18 -22.75
N GLY A 109 2.67 10.90 -23.30
CA GLY A 109 1.70 10.01 -22.65
C GLY A 109 1.17 10.50 -21.29
N GLY A 110 1.14 11.81 -21.01
CA GLY A 110 0.63 12.32 -19.74
C GLY A 110 -0.83 11.94 -19.46
N HIS A 111 -1.15 11.57 -18.23
CA HIS A 111 -2.47 11.02 -17.85
C HIS A 111 -3.42 11.99 -17.14
N VAL A 112 -3.04 13.25 -16.97
CA VAL A 112 -3.96 14.27 -16.42
C VAL A 112 -5.08 14.56 -17.42
N GLY A 113 -6.27 14.85 -16.91
CA GLY A 113 -7.44 15.17 -17.73
C GLY A 113 -7.24 16.43 -18.58
N ALA A 114 -8.02 16.57 -19.67
CA ALA A 114 -7.88 17.67 -20.62
C ALA A 114 -7.89 19.06 -19.97
N GLY A 115 -8.76 19.30 -18.98
CA GLY A 115 -8.81 20.57 -18.25
C GLY A 115 -7.57 20.87 -17.41
N ASP A 116 -6.89 19.85 -16.88
CA ASP A 116 -5.63 20.02 -16.14
C ASP A 116 -4.44 20.17 -17.09
N ARG A 117 -4.46 19.52 -18.26
CA ARG A 117 -3.34 19.60 -19.24
C ARG A 117 -3.03 21.03 -19.67
N ASP A 118 -4.05 21.85 -19.87
CA ASP A 118 -3.90 23.24 -20.32
C ASP A 118 -3.53 24.18 -19.16
N ARG A 119 -3.85 23.78 -17.93
CA ARG A 119 -3.58 24.55 -16.71
C ARG A 119 -2.17 24.29 -16.16
N LEU A 120 -1.60 23.11 -16.40
CA LEU A 120 -0.29 22.72 -15.88
C LEU A 120 0.84 23.18 -16.82
N HIS A 121 1.77 23.93 -16.25
CA HIS A 121 2.93 24.48 -16.93
C HIS A 121 4.21 23.73 -16.51
N ALA A 122 5.13 24.41 -15.84
CA ALA A 122 6.42 23.84 -15.48
C ALA A 122 6.22 22.58 -14.64
N THR A 123 6.98 21.55 -14.98
CA THR A 123 6.91 20.23 -14.35
C THR A 123 8.31 19.73 -14.07
N VAL A 124 8.55 19.24 -12.86
CA VAL A 124 9.82 18.64 -12.45
C VAL A 124 9.56 17.28 -11.83
N GLY A 125 10.32 16.27 -12.22
CA GLY A 125 10.29 14.94 -11.63
C GLY A 125 11.69 14.48 -11.24
N VAL A 126 11.81 13.81 -10.10
CA VAL A 126 13.06 13.22 -9.61
C VAL A 126 12.85 11.76 -9.23
N PRO A 127 13.86 10.90 -9.45
CA PRO A 127 13.74 9.49 -9.07
C PRO A 127 13.77 9.34 -7.54
N ILE A 128 12.99 8.40 -7.03
CA ILE A 128 13.07 7.93 -5.65
C ILE A 128 13.93 6.68 -5.67
N VAL A 129 15.15 6.79 -5.15
CA VAL A 129 16.17 5.74 -5.24
C VAL A 129 16.38 5.08 -3.88
N TRP A 130 16.39 3.74 -3.87
CA TRP A 130 16.72 2.93 -2.69
C TRP A 130 17.69 1.82 -3.08
N GLN A 131 18.85 1.77 -2.41
CA GLN A 131 19.90 0.77 -2.67
C GLN A 131 20.32 0.69 -4.16
N GLY A 132 20.37 1.84 -4.84
CA GLY A 132 20.77 1.93 -6.25
C GLY A 132 19.64 1.69 -7.26
N GLU A 133 18.45 1.29 -6.81
CA GLU A 133 17.29 1.02 -7.66
C GLU A 133 16.26 2.14 -7.60
N ILE A 134 15.64 2.47 -8.72
CA ILE A 134 14.52 3.41 -8.77
C ILE A 134 13.26 2.66 -8.31
N ILE A 135 12.79 2.99 -7.11
CA ILE A 135 11.58 2.38 -6.52
C ILE A 135 10.34 3.26 -6.68
N GLY A 136 10.52 4.47 -7.20
CA GLY A 136 9.45 5.43 -7.40
C GLY A 136 9.90 6.72 -8.07
N VAL A 137 8.97 7.66 -8.25
CA VAL A 137 9.25 9.00 -8.76
C VAL A 137 8.41 10.01 -7.98
N CYS A 138 9.03 11.14 -7.62
CA CYS A 138 8.35 12.30 -7.06
C CYS A 138 8.24 13.38 -8.14
N VAL A 139 7.04 13.92 -8.37
CA VAL A 139 6.76 14.90 -9.41
C VAL A 139 6.06 16.11 -8.81
N VAL A 140 6.43 17.30 -9.24
CA VAL A 140 5.80 18.57 -8.88
C VAL A 140 5.45 19.34 -10.15
N PHE A 141 4.30 20.00 -10.13
CA PHE A 141 3.75 20.79 -11.22
C PHE A 141 3.37 22.18 -10.73
N SER A 142 3.58 23.20 -11.57
CA SER A 142 3.07 24.54 -11.34
C SER A 142 1.96 24.88 -12.32
N THR A 143 0.97 25.63 -11.85
CA THR A 143 -0.08 26.24 -12.65
C THR A 143 0.24 27.68 -13.04
N ASP A 144 1.31 28.27 -12.52
CA ASP A 144 1.78 29.59 -12.95
C ASP A 144 2.62 29.46 -14.24
N PRO A 145 2.19 30.07 -15.37
CA PRO A 145 2.92 30.01 -16.64
C PRO A 145 4.32 30.63 -16.58
N ARG A 146 4.63 31.42 -15.55
CA ARG A 146 5.93 32.08 -15.37
C ARG A 146 6.93 31.22 -14.59
N THR A 147 6.46 30.19 -13.89
CA THR A 147 7.34 29.29 -13.12
C THR A 147 8.29 28.57 -14.06
N ARG A 148 9.55 28.45 -13.67
CA ARG A 148 10.56 27.62 -14.32
C ARG A 148 11.33 26.89 -13.23
N PHE A 149 11.32 25.57 -13.27
CA PHE A 149 12.12 24.78 -12.35
C PHE A 149 13.58 24.76 -12.82
N GLY A 150 14.49 24.91 -11.87
CA GLY A 150 15.93 24.90 -12.07
C GLY A 150 16.64 23.78 -11.31
N LYS A 151 17.96 23.92 -11.18
CA LYS A 151 18.78 22.95 -10.46
C LYS A 151 18.45 22.94 -8.97
N GLU A 152 18.22 24.11 -8.39
CA GLU A 152 17.91 24.30 -6.98
C GLU A 152 16.60 23.59 -6.59
N ASP A 153 15.60 23.64 -7.47
CA ASP A 153 14.32 22.94 -7.27
C ASP A 153 14.48 21.42 -7.34
N VAL A 154 15.33 20.95 -8.26
CA VAL A 154 15.68 19.52 -8.35
C VAL A 154 16.39 19.06 -7.09
N ASP A 155 17.38 19.82 -6.60
CA ASP A 155 18.12 19.49 -5.38
C ASP A 155 17.19 19.45 -4.16
N LEU A 156 16.25 20.41 -4.06
CA LEU A 156 15.25 20.44 -3.00
C LEU A 156 14.27 19.25 -3.11
N LEU A 157 13.76 18.96 -4.30
CA LEU A 157 12.84 17.84 -4.52
C LEU A 157 13.52 16.49 -4.25
N ASP A 158 14.81 16.37 -4.53
CA ASP A 158 15.63 15.19 -4.24
C ASP A 158 15.73 14.91 -2.72
N VAL A 159 15.75 15.95 -1.88
CA VAL A 159 15.67 15.78 -0.42
C VAL A 159 14.34 15.11 -0.03
N PHE A 160 13.22 15.53 -0.62
CA PHE A 160 11.92 14.90 -0.37
C PHE A 160 11.84 13.49 -0.95
N ALA A 161 12.44 13.27 -2.12
CA ALA A 161 12.53 11.95 -2.73
C ALA A 161 13.28 10.96 -1.84
N LYS A 162 14.38 11.38 -1.19
CA LYS A 162 15.10 10.56 -0.20
C LYS A 162 14.23 10.19 1.00
N HIS A 163 13.42 11.12 1.51
CA HIS A 163 12.46 10.82 2.59
C HIS A 163 11.37 9.84 2.13
N ALA A 164 10.85 10.01 0.91
CA ALA A 164 9.90 9.08 0.32
C ALA A 164 10.51 7.68 0.11
N ALA A 165 11.80 7.61 -0.24
CA ALA A 165 12.52 6.34 -0.39
C ALA A 165 12.51 5.53 0.92
N ILE A 166 12.80 6.18 2.06
CA ILE A 166 12.77 5.56 3.39
C ILE A 166 11.35 5.05 3.70
N ALA A 167 10.34 5.88 3.47
CA ALA A 167 8.94 5.51 3.71
C ALA A 167 8.51 4.27 2.89
N LEU A 168 8.81 4.28 1.58
CA LEU A 168 8.49 3.19 0.67
C LEU A 168 9.27 1.92 1.00
N ALA A 169 10.55 2.04 1.35
CA ALA A 169 11.38 0.91 1.74
C ALA A 169 10.87 0.24 3.02
N ASN A 170 10.49 1.04 4.03
CA ASN A 170 9.93 0.55 5.27
C ASN A 170 8.60 -0.17 5.01
N ALA A 171 7.70 0.42 4.23
CA ALA A 171 6.43 -0.21 3.88
C ALA A 171 6.63 -1.57 3.17
N ARG A 172 7.57 -1.65 2.23
CA ARG A 172 7.90 -2.90 1.55
C ARG A 172 8.47 -3.95 2.50
N LEU A 173 9.26 -3.54 3.49
CA LEU A 173 9.81 -4.45 4.50
C LEU A 173 8.70 -4.98 5.42
N HIS A 174 7.79 -4.12 5.87
CA HIS A 174 6.64 -4.49 6.68
C HIS A 174 5.72 -5.47 5.94
N GLN A 175 5.35 -5.17 4.70
CA GLN A 175 4.53 -6.06 3.86
C GLN A 175 5.17 -7.45 3.70
N LYS A 176 6.48 -7.53 3.44
CA LYS A 176 7.19 -8.82 3.35
C LYS A 176 7.17 -9.60 4.67
N SER A 177 7.28 -8.90 5.80
CA SER A 177 7.22 -9.52 7.13
C SER A 177 5.84 -10.09 7.42
N GLU A 178 4.78 -9.33 7.11
CA GLU A 178 3.39 -9.75 7.27
C GLU A 178 3.05 -10.94 6.36
N ASP A 179 3.47 -10.91 5.10
CA ASP A 179 3.28 -12.03 4.17
C ASP A 179 3.96 -13.30 4.66
N ARG A 180 5.17 -13.17 5.22
CA ARG A 180 5.90 -14.29 5.80
C ARG A 180 5.17 -14.84 7.02
N ALA A 181 4.72 -13.98 7.93
CA ALA A 181 3.96 -14.37 9.11
C ALA A 181 2.66 -15.10 8.71
N ARG A 182 1.94 -14.57 7.72
CA ARG A 182 0.71 -15.18 7.17
C ARG A 182 0.98 -16.56 6.59
N ARG A 183 2.04 -16.72 5.80
CA ARG A 183 2.43 -18.02 5.21
C ARG A 183 2.77 -19.05 6.29
N LEU A 184 3.49 -18.65 7.34
CA LEU A 184 3.81 -19.52 8.46
C LEU A 184 2.56 -19.94 9.24
N ALA A 185 1.63 -19.02 9.48
CA ALA A 185 0.37 -19.32 10.15
C ALA A 185 -0.48 -20.32 9.35
N VAL A 186 -0.61 -20.13 8.02
CA VAL A 186 -1.31 -21.08 7.14
C VAL A 186 -0.63 -22.45 7.13
N GLY A 187 0.70 -22.50 7.15
CA GLY A 187 1.45 -23.76 7.24
C GLY A 187 1.19 -24.50 8.56
N ALA A 188 1.31 -23.79 9.69
CA ALA A 188 1.10 -24.37 11.02
C ALA A 188 -0.31 -24.94 11.19
N GLU A 189 -1.33 -24.29 10.61
CA GLU A 189 -2.71 -24.80 10.66
C GLU A 189 -2.88 -26.07 9.82
N ARG A 190 -2.27 -26.14 8.63
CA ARG A 190 -2.27 -27.37 7.81
C ARG A 190 -1.63 -28.54 8.55
N ASP A 191 -0.51 -28.31 9.22
CA ASP A 191 0.20 -29.34 9.99
C ASP A 191 -0.60 -29.80 11.23
N ARG A 192 -1.40 -28.91 11.82
CA ARG A 192 -2.32 -29.25 12.90
C ARG A 192 -3.47 -30.12 12.41
N VAL A 193 -4.14 -29.72 11.33
CA VAL A 193 -5.23 -30.49 10.70
C VAL A 193 -4.74 -31.86 10.26
N ALA A 194 -3.55 -31.95 9.65
CA ALA A 194 -2.96 -33.23 9.25
C ALA A 194 -2.72 -34.16 10.45
N ARG A 195 -2.25 -33.64 11.59
CA ARG A 195 -2.06 -34.42 12.81
C ARG A 195 -3.38 -34.92 13.39
N ASP A 196 -4.40 -34.08 13.47
CA ASP A 196 -5.72 -34.48 13.98
C ASP A 196 -6.38 -35.57 13.11
N VAL A 197 -6.23 -35.47 11.79
CA VAL A 197 -6.67 -36.51 10.84
C VAL A 197 -5.91 -37.81 11.08
N HIS A 198 -4.58 -37.77 11.19
CA HIS A 198 -3.77 -38.96 11.48
C HIS A 198 -4.17 -39.63 12.80
N ASP A 199 -4.37 -38.86 13.87
CA ASP A 199 -4.77 -39.39 15.18
C ASP A 199 -6.15 -40.06 15.13
N THR A 200 -7.08 -39.49 14.37
CA THR A 200 -8.44 -40.02 14.22
C THR A 200 -8.43 -41.34 13.44
N VAL A 201 -7.66 -41.40 12.34
CA VAL A 201 -7.49 -42.63 11.56
C VAL A 201 -6.78 -43.70 12.38
N ALA A 202 -5.73 -43.35 13.11
CA ALA A 202 -5.00 -44.28 13.97
C ALA A 202 -5.91 -44.89 15.06
N ARG A 203 -6.77 -44.07 15.69
CA ARG A 203 -7.75 -44.55 16.66
C ARG A 203 -8.79 -45.48 16.04
N ALA A 204 -9.32 -45.14 14.86
CA ALA A 204 -10.31 -45.96 14.17
C ALA A 204 -9.74 -47.33 13.76
N LEU A 205 -8.53 -47.35 13.21
CA LEU A 205 -7.84 -48.58 12.84
C LEU A 205 -7.52 -49.46 14.05
N GLY A 206 -7.06 -48.86 15.15
CA GLY A 206 -6.83 -49.58 16.41
C GLY A 206 -8.11 -50.23 16.95
N SER A 207 -9.24 -49.54 16.88
CA SER A 207 -10.53 -50.09 17.30
C SER A 207 -10.97 -51.29 16.44
N ILE A 208 -10.76 -51.23 15.12
CA ILE A 208 -11.09 -52.35 14.21
C ILE A 208 -10.19 -53.56 14.48
N LEU A 209 -8.88 -53.35 14.66
CA LEU A 209 -7.93 -54.44 14.97
C LEU A 209 -8.31 -55.15 16.28
N LEU A 210 -8.70 -54.41 17.32
CA LEU A 210 -9.15 -54.99 18.59
C LEU A 210 -10.47 -55.78 18.48
N HIS A 211 -11.32 -55.50 17.48
CA HIS A 211 -12.55 -56.25 17.23
C HIS A 211 -12.35 -57.46 16.30
N MET A 212 -11.22 -57.56 15.59
CA MET A 212 -10.90 -58.71 14.74
C MET A 212 -10.11 -59.82 15.46
N ASP A 213 -9.55 -59.54 16.64
CA ASP A 213 -8.93 -60.56 17.51
C ASP A 213 -9.94 -61.28 18.44
N GLY A 214 -11.24 -61.18 18.15
CA GLY A 214 -12.27 -62.01 18.78
C GLY A 214 -12.21 -63.46 18.25
N PRO A 215 -12.12 -64.49 19.13
CA PRO A 215 -11.64 -65.83 18.78
C PRO A 215 -12.49 -66.55 17.72
N GLY A 216 -11.85 -66.88 16.60
CA GLY A 216 -12.42 -67.68 15.52
C GLY A 216 -12.45 -69.19 15.83
N SER A 217 -13.63 -69.64 16.29
CA SER A 217 -14.33 -70.90 15.91
C SER A 217 -13.78 -72.27 16.39
N PRO A 218 -14.51 -73.39 16.19
CA PRO A 218 -15.97 -73.60 16.18
C PRO A 218 -16.40 -74.72 17.16
N ASP A 219 -17.72 -74.81 17.32
CA ASP A 219 -18.49 -75.70 18.17
C ASP A 219 -18.67 -77.13 17.59
N ARG A 220 -19.05 -78.05 18.51
CA ARG A 220 -19.80 -79.33 18.35
C ARG A 220 -19.04 -80.66 18.33
N PRO A 221 -19.75 -81.77 18.62
CA PRO A 221 -20.67 -82.03 19.74
C PRO A 221 -20.19 -83.18 20.63
#